data_AF-A0A928UL01-F1
#
_entry.id   AF-A0A928UL01-F1
#
_cell.length_a   1.000
_cell.length_b   1.000
_cell.length_c   1.000
_cell.angle_alpha   90.00
_cell.angle_beta   90.00
_cell.angle_gamma   90.00
#
_symmetry.space_group_name_H-M   'P 1'
#
loop_
_entity.id
_entity.type
_entity.pdbx_description
1 polymer ?
#
loop_
_entity_poly.entity_id
_entity_poly.type
_entity_poly.pdbx_seq_one_letter_code
_entity_poly.pdbx_strand_id
1 'polypeptide(L)'
;MAKDLHELASKISDAKAQNSQAGGKKPAASMVGLAYRLMIEVIAGIAVGGFVGWWLDKWFGTSPVLLLVLLFLGLIAGVMSSVRTAAEMRRKLDKE
;
A
#
# COMPACT_ATOMS: atom_id res chain seq x y z
N MET A 1 -21.93 -17.11 34.95
CA MET A 1 -21.34 -15.80 34.64
C MET A 1 -19.83 -15.83 34.53
N ALA A 2 -19.05 -16.14 35.58
CA ALA A 2 -17.57 -16.13 35.45
C ALA A 2 -17.02 -17.23 34.53
N LYS A 3 -17.74 -18.36 34.43
CA LYS A 3 -17.36 -19.52 33.62
C LYS A 3 -17.56 -19.31 32.11
N ASP A 4 -18.60 -18.57 31.75
CA ASP A 4 -18.94 -18.22 30.37
C ASP A 4 -17.90 -17.28 29.73
N LEU A 5 -17.33 -16.38 30.55
CA LEU A 5 -16.32 -15.41 30.12
C LEU A 5 -14.99 -16.09 29.80
N HIS A 6 -14.65 -17.15 30.54
CA HIS A 6 -13.45 -17.95 30.27
C HIS A 6 -13.60 -18.79 29.00
N GLU A 7 -14.79 -19.34 28.75
CA GLU A 7 -15.07 -20.09 27.52
C GLU A 7 -15.07 -19.18 26.29
N LEU A 8 -15.64 -17.98 26.41
CA LEU A 8 -15.57 -16.95 25.36
C LEU A 8 -14.12 -16.51 25.11
N ALA A 9 -13.33 -16.30 26.15
CA ALA A 9 -11.92 -15.96 26.02
C ALA A 9 -11.10 -17.07 25.35
N SER A 10 -11.35 -18.35 25.70
CA SER A 10 -10.72 -19.50 25.03
C SER A 10 -11.16 -19.57 23.57
N LYS A 11 -12.46 -19.48 23.27
CA LYS A 11 -12.96 -19.46 21.89
C LYS A 11 -12.41 -18.31 21.05
N ILE A 12 -12.25 -17.12 21.64
CA ILE A 12 -11.66 -15.97 20.94
C ILE A 12 -10.17 -16.18 20.70
N SER A 13 -9.44 -16.75 21.66
CA SER A 13 -8.02 -17.06 21.49
C SER A 13 -7.78 -18.22 20.52
N ASP A 14 -8.63 -19.23 20.51
CA ASP A 14 -8.65 -20.32 19.53
C ASP A 14 -9.06 -19.83 18.14
N ALA A 15 -10.07 -18.95 18.04
CA ALA A 15 -10.44 -18.31 16.77
C ALA A 15 -9.37 -17.32 16.30
N LYS A 16 -8.66 -16.64 17.20
CA LYS A 16 -7.52 -15.77 16.86
C LYS A 16 -6.30 -16.60 16.46
N ALA A 17 -6.07 -17.76 17.06
CA ALA A 17 -5.04 -18.72 16.68
C ALA A 17 -5.40 -19.39 15.35
N GLN A 18 -6.66 -19.75 15.12
CA GLN A 18 -7.17 -20.28 13.85
C GLN A 18 -7.21 -19.22 12.76
N ASN A 19 -7.48 -17.94 13.05
CA ASN A 19 -7.33 -16.85 12.09
C ASN A 19 -5.84 -16.56 11.83
N SER A 20 -4.98 -16.77 12.84
CA SER A 20 -3.52 -16.74 12.69
C SER A 20 -2.97 -17.95 11.91
N GLN A 21 -3.69 -19.08 11.86
CA GLN A 21 -3.35 -20.32 11.14
C GLN A 21 -4.07 -20.48 9.79
N ALA A 22 -5.23 -19.85 9.57
CA ALA A 22 -5.85 -19.65 8.25
C ALA A 22 -4.99 -18.70 7.39
N GLY A 23 -4.12 -17.91 8.03
CA GLY A 23 -2.94 -17.28 7.43
C GLY A 23 -1.76 -18.24 7.18
N GLY A 24 -1.99 -19.55 7.04
CA GLY A 24 -0.98 -20.62 6.91
C GLY A 24 -0.24 -20.71 5.56
N LYS A 25 -0.16 -19.61 4.79
CA LYS A 25 0.73 -19.44 3.62
C LYS A 25 1.47 -18.11 3.74
N LYS A 26 2.23 -17.94 4.82
CA LYS A 26 2.89 -16.69 5.24
C LYS A 26 4.05 -16.14 4.38
N PRO A 27 4.55 -16.78 3.30
CA PRO A 27 5.39 -16.09 2.30
C PRO A 27 4.61 -15.48 1.14
N ALA A 28 3.55 -16.15 0.67
CA ALA A 28 2.83 -15.74 -0.55
C ALA A 28 1.84 -14.61 -0.30
N ALA A 29 1.12 -14.63 0.83
CA ALA A 29 0.17 -13.57 1.18
C ALA A 29 0.87 -12.23 1.46
N SER A 30 2.07 -12.24 2.06
CA SER A 30 2.88 -11.04 2.29
C SER A 30 3.48 -10.48 1.00
N MET A 31 3.93 -11.35 0.07
CA MET A 31 4.38 -10.94 -1.26
C MET A 31 3.26 -10.33 -2.11
N VAL A 32 2.05 -10.89 -2.08
CA VAL A 32 0.91 -10.33 -2.83
C VAL A 32 0.50 -8.97 -2.28
N GLY A 33 0.44 -8.82 -0.94
CA GLY A 33 0.15 -7.53 -0.31
C GLY A 33 1.22 -6.46 -0.59
N LEU A 34 2.50 -6.85 -0.60
CA LEU A 34 3.60 -5.98 -1.02
C LEU A 34 3.44 -5.56 -2.48
N ALA A 35 3.24 -6.51 -3.39
CA ALA A 35 3.07 -6.22 -4.81
C ALA A 35 1.91 -5.23 -5.03
N TYR A 36 0.77 -5.46 -4.37
CA TYR A 36 -0.38 -4.56 -4.45
C TYR A 36 -0.08 -3.15 -3.94
N ARG A 37 0.65 -3.03 -2.83
CA ARG A 37 1.07 -1.73 -2.30
C ARG A 37 2.02 -1.00 -3.25
N LEU A 38 3.00 -1.70 -3.82
CA LEU A 38 3.92 -1.11 -4.80
C LEU A 38 3.17 -0.59 -6.03
N MET A 39 2.14 -1.32 -6.49
CA MET A 39 1.26 -0.90 -7.59
C MET A 39 0.48 0.37 -7.22
N ILE A 40 -0.14 0.40 -6.05
CA ILE A 40 -0.90 1.57 -5.59
C ILE A 40 0.00 2.80 -5.46
N GLU A 41 1.22 2.66 -4.96
CA GLU A 41 2.12 3.81 -4.79
C GLU A 41 2.49 4.46 -6.13
N VAL A 42 2.72 3.65 -7.16
CA VAL A 42 2.96 4.16 -8.52
C VAL A 42 1.69 4.79 -9.10
N ILE A 43 0.54 4.10 -9.01
CA ILE A 43 -0.74 4.60 -9.52
C ILE A 43 -1.13 5.92 -8.83
N ALA A 44 -0.91 6.03 -7.52
CA ALA A 44 -1.17 7.24 -6.75
C ALA A 44 -0.33 8.40 -7.25
N GLY A 45 0.97 8.20 -7.50
CA GLY A 45 1.85 9.24 -8.06
C GLY A 45 1.38 9.73 -9.42
N ILE A 46 1.03 8.81 -10.33
CA ILE A 46 0.50 9.12 -11.67
C ILE A 46 -0.85 9.83 -11.56
N ALA A 47 -1.77 9.34 -10.73
CA ALA A 47 -3.10 9.91 -10.57
C ALA A 47 -3.04 11.33 -10.02
N VAL A 48 -2.21 11.58 -9.00
CA VAL A 48 -2.00 12.93 -8.44
C VAL A 48 -1.34 13.84 -9.46
N GLY A 49 -0.25 13.41 -10.11
CA GLY A 49 0.45 14.21 -11.12
C GLY A 49 -0.44 14.56 -12.32
N GLY A 50 -1.21 13.60 -12.82
CA GLY A 50 -2.16 13.78 -13.90
C GLY A 50 -3.35 14.67 -13.52
N PHE A 51 -3.93 14.47 -12.34
CA PHE A 51 -5.05 15.28 -11.86
C PHE A 51 -4.63 16.75 -11.65
N VAL A 52 -3.52 16.97 -10.95
CA VAL A 52 -2.98 18.31 -10.70
C VAL A 52 -2.55 18.96 -12.02
N GLY A 53 -1.88 18.21 -12.89
CA GLY A 53 -1.43 18.73 -14.19
C GLY A 53 -2.58 19.10 -15.13
N TRP A 54 -3.62 18.27 -15.21
CA TRP A 54 -4.83 18.59 -15.97
C TRP A 54 -5.54 19.82 -15.40
N TRP A 55 -5.65 19.91 -14.07
CA TRP A 55 -6.31 21.04 -13.43
C TRP A 55 -5.55 22.35 -13.65
N LEU A 56 -4.21 22.32 -13.58
CA LEU A 56 -3.36 23.47 -13.89
C LEU A 56 -3.47 23.87 -15.36
N ASP A 57 -3.37 22.93 -16.31
CA ASP A 57 -3.50 23.26 -17.73
C ASP A 57 -4.85 23.93 -18.05
N LYS A 58 -5.93 23.49 -17.39
CA LYS A 58 -7.26 24.11 -17.47
C LYS A 58 -7.30 25.56 -16.97
N TRP A 59 -6.51 25.87 -15.94
CA TRP A 59 -6.46 27.20 -15.34
C TRP A 59 -5.57 28.16 -16.12
N PHE A 60 -4.41 27.68 -16.58
CA PHE A 60 -3.45 28.50 -17.34
C PHE A 60 -3.79 28.60 -18.82
N GLY A 61 -4.75 27.81 -19.32
CA GLY A 61 -5.08 27.76 -20.75
C GLY A 61 -3.92 27.25 -21.60
N THR A 62 -2.93 26.61 -20.96
CA THR A 62 -1.76 26.05 -21.63
C THR A 62 -2.19 24.81 -22.40
N SER A 63 -1.56 24.59 -23.57
CA SER A 63 -1.49 23.27 -24.20
C SER A 63 -1.03 22.23 -23.16
N PRO A 64 -1.26 20.91 -23.33
CA PRO A 64 -1.12 19.88 -22.27
C PRO A 64 0.33 19.61 -21.80
N VAL A 65 1.10 20.67 -21.59
CA VAL A 65 2.52 20.72 -21.29
C VAL A 65 2.71 20.58 -19.80
N LEU A 66 1.92 21.28 -18.95
CA LEU A 66 2.03 21.12 -17.50
C LEU A 66 1.55 19.73 -17.10
N LEU A 67 0.50 19.20 -17.74
CA LEU A 67 0.08 17.82 -17.59
C LEU A 67 1.21 16.86 -17.91
N LEU A 68 1.88 16.98 -19.07
CA LEU A 68 3.01 16.10 -19.39
C LEU A 68 4.12 16.19 -18.33
N VAL A 69 4.56 17.40 -17.98
CA VAL A 69 5.65 17.61 -17.01
C VAL A 69 5.27 17.05 -15.63
N LEU A 70 4.07 17.34 -15.13
CA LEU A 70 3.60 16.85 -13.84
C LEU A 70 3.28 15.36 -13.84
N LEU A 71 2.91 14.78 -14.97
CA LEU A 71 2.74 13.35 -15.13
C LEU A 71 4.08 12.62 -15.00
N PHE A 72 5.13 13.08 -15.67
CA PHE A 72 6.48 12.53 -15.51
C PHE A 72 7.00 12.71 -14.08
N LEU A 73 6.78 13.88 -13.48
CA LEU A 73 7.16 14.13 -12.10
C LEU A 73 6.41 13.22 -11.13
N GLY A 74 5.10 13.01 -11.34
CA GLY A 74 4.27 12.09 -10.57
C GLY A 74 4.70 10.64 -10.73
N LEU A 75 5.12 10.23 -11.93
CA LEU A 75 5.68 8.91 -12.19
C LEU A 75 6.99 8.71 -11.42
N ILE A 76 7.93 9.66 -11.49
CA ILE A 76 9.21 9.60 -10.76
C ILE A 76 8.95 9.53 -9.25
N ALA A 77 8.06 10.38 -8.74
CA ALA A 77 7.70 10.38 -7.33
C ALA A 77 7.04 9.06 -6.89
N GLY A 78 6.13 8.51 -7.69
CA GLY A 78 5.47 7.23 -7.42
C GLY A 78 6.46 6.06 -7.39
N VAL A 79 7.40 6.02 -8.33
CA VAL A 79 8.47 5.00 -8.35
C VAL A 79 9.41 5.18 -7.15
N MET A 80 9.82 6.42 -6.82
CA MET A 80 10.66 6.68 -5.65
C MET A 80 9.99 6.25 -4.33
N SER A 81 8.68 6.50 -4.17
CA SER A 81 7.90 5.97 -3.03
C SER A 81 7.92 4.45 -2.99
N SER A 82 7.61 3.81 -4.13
CA SER A 82 7.52 2.36 -4.24
C SER A 82 8.85 1.68 -3.88
N VAL A 83 9.97 2.19 -4.40
CA VAL A 83 11.31 1.67 -4.05
C VAL A 83 11.63 1.87 -2.57
N ARG A 84 11.25 3.01 -1.99
CA ARG A 84 11.44 3.28 -0.56
C ARG A 84 10.66 2.28 0.30
N THR A 85 9.40 2.02 -0.04
CA THR A 85 8.56 1.04 0.64
C THR A 85 9.14 -0.36 0.57
N ALA A 86 9.65 -0.76 -0.61
CA ALA A 86 10.34 -2.04 -0.77
C ALA A 86 11.60 -2.13 0.11
N ALA A 87 12.41 -1.07 0.15
CA ALA A 87 13.63 -1.01 0.95
C ALA A 87 13.35 -1.05 2.47
N GLU A 88 12.32 -0.34 2.93
CA GLU A 88 11.89 -0.34 4.34
C GLU A 88 11.39 -1.72 4.79
N MET A 89 10.63 -2.43 3.93
CA MET A 89 10.18 -3.80 4.19
C MET A 89 11.36 -4.77 4.33
N ARG A 90 12.35 -4.69 3.43
CA ARG A 90 13.56 -5.54 3.50
C ARG A 90 14.32 -5.34 4.80
N ARG A 91 14.43 -4.09 5.28
CA ARG A 91 15.10 -3.76 6.56
C ARG A 91 14.36 -4.26 7.79
N LYS A 92 13.03 -4.41 7.72
CA LYS A 92 12.23 -4.99 8.82
C LYS A 92 12.41 -6.50 8.90
N LEU A 93 12.52 -7.18 7.76
CA LEU A 93 12.79 -8.62 7.68
C LEU A 93 14.20 -8.98 8.17
N ASP A 94 15.20 -8.13 7.93
CA ASP A 94 16.59 -8.35 8.41
C ASP A 94 16.76 -8.09 9.92
N LYS A 95 15.75 -7.54 10.62
CA LYS A 95 15.80 -7.17 12.05
C LYS A 95 14.99 -8.07 12.98
N GLU A 96 14.21 -9.01 12.42
CA GLU A 96 13.54 -10.09 13.17
C GLU A 96 14.40 -11.36 13.14
#